data_AF-A0A9E1CGZ8-F1
#
_entry.id   AF-A0A9E1CGZ8-F1
#
_cell.length_a   1.000
_cell.length_b   1.000
_cell.length_c   1.000
_cell.angle_alpha   90.00
_cell.angle_beta   90.00
_cell.angle_gamma   90.00
#
_symmetry.space_group_name_H-M   'P 1'
#
loop_
_entity.id
_entity.type
_entity.pdbx_description
1 polymer ?
#
loop_
_entity_poly.entity_id
_entity_poly.type
_entity_poly.pdbx_seq_one_letter_code
_entity_poly.pdbx_strand_id
1 'polypeptide(L)'
;MADMQTQAAQTAEGCGDTRGTLPACAPLANPYVPFQGQNPDRYTAGRALMKGTLFPGLDLPYRGTSGVEPRSADGMQSMQDLQAANFAITELGLYLDTHADDEEAVQLFNQYVEQYEMLRQQAEDSGMALTQMEAAAGGCYTWLDDPWPWDAETEE
;
A
#
# COMPACT_ATOMS: atom_id res chain seq x y z
N MET A 1 -38.87 16.78 48.34
CA MET A 1 -37.61 17.44 47.91
C MET A 1 -36.52 16.39 47.93
N ALA A 2 -35.80 16.04 46.89
CA ALA A 2 -35.87 16.32 45.45
C ALA A 2 -35.13 15.13 44.80
N ASP A 3 -35.70 14.55 43.75
CA ASP A 3 -35.07 13.52 42.92
C ASP A 3 -33.78 14.06 42.30
N MET A 4 -32.62 13.54 42.68
CA MET A 4 -31.40 13.67 41.89
C MET A 4 -31.28 12.43 41.01
N GLN A 5 -31.87 12.52 39.81
CA GLN A 5 -31.53 11.63 38.71
C GLN A 5 -30.09 11.94 38.29
N THR A 6 -29.17 11.05 38.65
CA THR A 6 -27.82 11.04 38.09
C THR A 6 -27.94 10.62 36.62
N GLN A 7 -27.88 11.59 35.70
CA GLN A 7 -27.73 11.30 34.28
C GLN A 7 -26.41 10.54 34.09
N ALA A 8 -26.50 9.30 33.61
CA ALA A 8 -25.36 8.58 33.10
C ALA A 8 -24.75 9.42 31.96
N ALA A 9 -23.52 9.88 32.17
CA ALA A 9 -22.72 10.41 31.08
C ALA A 9 -22.62 9.28 30.04
N GLN A 10 -23.29 9.47 28.91
CA GLN A 10 -23.07 8.63 27.74
C GLN A 10 -21.62 8.84 27.35
N THR A 11 -20.77 7.86 27.67
CA THR A 11 -19.45 7.76 27.05
C THR A 11 -19.72 7.67 25.56
N ALA A 12 -19.44 8.74 24.82
CA ALA A 12 -19.46 8.69 23.38
C ALA A 12 -18.58 7.51 22.97
N GLU A 13 -19.16 6.50 22.32
CA GLU A 13 -18.38 5.46 21.67
C GLU A 13 -17.32 6.18 20.83
N GLY A 14 -16.04 5.83 21.05
CA GLY A 14 -14.95 6.39 20.27
C GLY A 14 -15.25 6.21 18.78
N CYS A 15 -14.91 7.21 17.96
CA CYS A 15 -14.95 7.03 16.51
C CYS A 15 -13.98 5.89 16.15
N GLY A 16 -14.49 4.82 15.52
CA GLY A 16 -13.64 3.79 14.91
C GLY A 16 -12.90 4.34 13.68
N ASP A 17 -11.92 3.62 13.16
CA ASP A 17 -10.95 4.13 12.18
C ASP A 17 -11.56 4.72 10.90
N THR A 18 -12.72 4.22 10.46
CA THR A 18 -13.43 4.71 9.26
C THR A 18 -14.28 5.97 9.53
N ARG A 19 -14.21 6.51 10.76
CA ARG A 19 -14.98 7.66 11.23
C ARG A 19 -14.05 8.62 11.96
N GLY A 20 -14.37 9.91 11.94
CA GLY A 20 -13.61 10.94 12.63
C GLY A 20 -14.51 11.98 13.27
N THR A 21 -13.92 12.83 14.11
CA THR A 21 -14.66 13.91 14.76
C THR A 21 -14.83 15.09 13.81
N LEU A 22 -16.02 15.69 13.84
CA LEU A 22 -16.31 16.93 13.13
C LEU A 22 -15.83 18.14 13.96
N PRO A 23 -15.48 19.28 13.34
CA PRO A 23 -15.15 20.50 14.06
C PRO A 23 -16.45 21.08 14.62
N ALA A 24 -16.39 21.67 15.81
CA ALA A 24 -17.57 22.34 16.39
C ALA A 24 -18.02 23.57 15.56
N CYS A 25 -17.13 24.15 14.75
CA CYS A 25 -17.40 25.27 13.84
C CYS A 25 -16.86 24.94 12.45
N ALA A 26 -17.72 24.88 11.42
CA ALA A 26 -17.34 24.68 10.03
C ALA A 26 -18.13 25.65 9.10
N PRO A 27 -17.53 26.14 8.00
CA PRO A 27 -18.26 26.94 7.01
C PRO A 27 -19.38 26.12 6.35
N LEU A 28 -20.49 26.79 5.99
CA LEU A 28 -21.76 26.16 5.55
C LEU A 28 -21.65 25.31 4.27
N ALA A 29 -20.54 25.38 3.52
CA ALA A 29 -20.29 24.56 2.35
C ALA A 29 -18.79 24.30 2.19
N ASN A 30 -18.33 23.13 2.66
CA ASN A 30 -16.98 22.63 2.42
C ASN A 30 -17.06 21.11 2.19
N PRO A 31 -16.42 20.54 1.16
CA PRO A 31 -16.15 19.10 1.15
C PRO A 31 -15.30 18.78 2.38
N TYR A 32 -15.86 18.04 3.33
CA TYR A 32 -15.25 17.85 4.65
C TYR A 32 -14.61 16.47 4.77
N VAL A 33 -13.33 16.45 5.18
CA VAL A 33 -12.61 15.25 5.59
C VAL A 33 -12.55 15.25 7.13
N PRO A 34 -13.09 14.22 7.81
CA PRO A 34 -13.03 14.11 9.27
C PRO A 34 -11.61 14.20 9.83
N PHE A 35 -11.46 14.79 11.01
CA PHE A 35 -10.18 14.77 11.70
C PHE A 35 -9.79 13.33 12.04
N GLN A 36 -8.52 13.00 11.80
CA GLN A 36 -7.94 11.74 12.27
C GLN A 36 -7.90 11.74 13.79
N GLY A 37 -8.24 10.58 14.38
CA GLY A 37 -8.20 10.38 15.82
C GLY A 37 -6.79 10.55 16.40
N GLN A 38 -6.69 10.68 17.71
CA GLN A 38 -5.39 10.63 18.39
C GLN A 38 -4.89 9.18 18.43
N ASN A 39 -3.64 8.98 18.01
CA ASN A 39 -2.98 7.67 17.96
C ASN A 39 -3.82 6.58 17.26
N PRO A 40 -4.19 6.78 15.98
CA PRO A 40 -4.97 5.80 15.23
C PRO A 40 -4.16 4.52 15.00
N ASP A 41 -4.86 3.43 14.73
CA ASP A 41 -4.24 2.17 14.33
C ASP A 41 -3.40 2.34 13.06
N ARG A 42 -2.37 1.49 12.93
CA ARG A 42 -1.39 1.57 11.85
C ARG A 42 -1.13 0.19 11.28
N TYR A 43 -1.01 0.13 9.97
CA TYR A 43 -0.47 -1.05 9.31
C TYR A 43 0.99 -1.26 9.67
N THR A 44 1.46 -2.52 9.53
CA THR A 44 2.89 -2.80 9.45
C THR A 44 3.48 -2.15 8.20
N ALA A 45 4.80 -1.87 8.19
CA ALA A 45 5.44 -1.15 7.09
C ALA A 45 5.15 -1.75 5.70
N GLY A 46 5.25 -3.08 5.55
CA GLY A 46 4.97 -3.75 4.29
C GLY A 46 3.51 -3.60 3.83
N ARG A 47 2.56 -3.75 4.77
CA ARG A 47 1.14 -3.57 4.46
C ARG A 47 0.80 -2.09 4.16
N ALA A 48 1.43 -1.15 4.86
CA ALA A 48 1.29 0.27 4.61
C ALA A 48 1.79 0.68 3.21
N LEU A 49 2.93 0.12 2.80
CA LEU A 49 3.50 0.32 1.46
C LEU A 49 2.51 -0.13 0.38
N MET A 50 1.92 -1.31 0.56
CA MET A 50 0.91 -1.83 -0.39
C MET A 50 -0.37 -1.02 -0.45
N LYS A 51 -0.91 -0.64 0.72
CA LYS A 51 -2.14 0.15 0.79
C LYS A 51 -1.92 1.61 0.37
N GLY A 52 -0.67 2.05 0.26
CA GLY A 52 -0.33 3.46 -0.02
C GLY A 52 -0.65 4.40 1.14
N THR A 53 -0.97 3.87 2.32
CA THR A 53 -1.28 4.62 3.54
C THR A 53 -0.87 3.82 4.76
N LEU A 54 -0.36 4.49 5.79
CA LEU A 54 -0.06 3.88 7.08
C LEU A 54 -1.33 3.59 7.90
N PHE A 55 -2.41 4.33 7.64
CA PHE A 55 -3.60 4.36 8.48
C PHE A 55 -4.74 3.59 7.81
N PRO A 56 -5.25 2.51 8.43
CA PRO A 56 -6.39 1.75 7.91
C PRO A 56 -7.63 2.60 7.69
N GLY A 57 -7.85 3.59 8.55
CA GLY A 57 -8.95 4.55 8.42
C GLY A 57 -8.93 5.41 7.16
N LEU A 58 -7.79 5.46 6.46
CA LEU A 58 -7.62 6.18 5.20
C LEU A 58 -7.58 5.24 3.98
N ASP A 59 -7.56 3.92 4.17
CA ASP A 59 -7.68 2.91 3.10
C ASP A 59 -9.15 2.82 2.65
N LEU A 60 -9.64 3.91 2.06
CA LEU A 60 -11.04 4.07 1.67
C LEU A 60 -11.29 3.48 0.28
N PRO A 61 -12.41 2.76 0.07
CA PRO A 61 -12.73 2.17 -1.22
C PRO A 61 -12.93 3.25 -2.30
N TYR A 62 -12.19 3.16 -3.40
CA TYR A 62 -12.43 3.99 -4.57
C TYR A 62 -13.58 3.39 -5.40
N ARG A 63 -14.63 4.17 -5.70
CA ARG A 63 -15.81 3.69 -6.46
C ARG A 63 -16.48 2.42 -5.91
N GLY A 64 -16.42 2.19 -4.60
CA GLY A 64 -17.05 1.03 -3.97
C GLY A 64 -16.31 -0.29 -4.16
N THR A 65 -15.13 -0.30 -4.78
CA THR A 65 -14.23 -1.45 -4.73
C THR A 65 -13.46 -1.38 -3.41
N SER A 66 -13.64 -2.38 -2.55
CA SER A 66 -12.76 -2.60 -1.39
C SER A 66 -11.31 -2.62 -1.85
N GLY A 67 -10.41 -2.06 -1.04
CA GLY A 67 -8.99 -1.99 -1.37
C GLY A 67 -8.44 -3.37 -1.77
N VAL A 68 -7.57 -3.41 -2.77
CA VAL A 68 -6.97 -4.65 -3.28
C VAL A 68 -6.27 -5.36 -2.12
N GLU A 69 -6.64 -6.61 -1.87
CA GLU A 69 -5.89 -7.52 -1.01
C GLU A 69 -5.06 -8.44 -1.91
N PRO A 70 -3.82 -8.73 -1.54
CA PRO A 70 -2.98 -9.63 -2.32
C PRO A 70 -3.55 -11.06 -2.27
N ARG A 71 -3.44 -11.77 -3.41
CA ARG A 71 -3.92 -13.15 -3.57
C ARG A 71 -3.38 -14.13 -2.55
N SER A 72 -2.14 -13.92 -2.09
CA SER A 72 -1.49 -14.75 -1.08
C SER A 72 -0.49 -13.94 -0.26
N ALA A 73 -0.16 -14.41 0.95
CA ALA A 73 0.87 -13.79 1.79
C ALA A 73 2.27 -13.91 1.16
N ASP A 74 2.55 -14.98 0.42
CA ASP A 74 3.85 -15.16 -0.26
C ASP A 74 3.97 -14.23 -1.48
N GLY A 75 2.90 -14.10 -2.27
CA GLY A 75 2.82 -13.12 -3.36
C GLY A 75 2.84 -11.67 -2.85
N MET A 76 2.32 -11.45 -1.64
CA MET A 76 2.46 -10.18 -0.93
C MET A 76 3.95 -9.87 -0.66
N GLN A 77 4.68 -10.82 -0.08
CA GLN A 77 6.07 -10.60 0.29
C GLN A 77 6.96 -10.39 -0.95
N SER A 78 6.80 -11.22 -1.99
CA SER A 78 7.62 -11.10 -3.21
C SER A 78 7.44 -9.74 -3.91
N MET A 79 6.21 -9.24 -3.99
CA MET A 79 5.93 -7.92 -4.55
C MET A 79 6.50 -6.77 -3.71
N GLN A 80 6.47 -6.89 -2.38
CA GLN A 80 7.08 -5.90 -1.48
C GLN A 80 8.60 -5.87 -1.65
N ASP A 81 9.24 -7.03 -1.72
CA ASP A 81 10.69 -7.13 -1.88
C ASP A 81 11.14 -6.54 -3.22
N LEU A 82 10.38 -6.80 -4.29
CA LEU A 82 10.63 -6.27 -5.63
C LEU A 82 10.47 -4.74 -5.67
N GLN A 83 9.42 -4.20 -5.02
CA GLN A 83 9.23 -2.76 -4.88
C GLN A 83 10.33 -2.10 -4.05
N ALA A 84 10.75 -2.73 -2.95
CA ALA A 84 11.81 -2.23 -2.07
C ALA A 84 13.17 -2.19 -2.79
N ALA A 85 13.52 -3.24 -3.54
CA ALA A 85 14.73 -3.26 -4.35
C ALA A 85 14.70 -2.15 -5.41
N ASN A 86 13.58 -1.98 -6.13
CA ASN A 86 13.44 -0.93 -7.14
C ASN A 86 13.52 0.49 -6.55
N PHE A 87 12.95 0.69 -5.36
CA PHE A 87 13.08 1.94 -4.62
C PHE A 87 14.56 2.23 -4.30
N ALA A 88 15.28 1.24 -3.75
CA ALA A 88 16.70 1.39 -3.43
C ALA A 88 17.55 1.70 -4.68
N ILE A 89 17.30 1.04 -5.82
CA ILE A 89 17.94 1.33 -7.11
C ILE A 89 17.69 2.79 -7.52
N THR A 90 16.44 3.24 -7.42
CA THR A 90 16.07 4.61 -7.80
C THR A 90 16.78 5.64 -6.92
N GLU A 91 16.75 5.47 -5.60
CA GLU A 91 17.38 6.40 -4.66
C GLU A 91 18.90 6.44 -4.80
N LEU A 92 19.54 5.27 -4.96
CA LEU A 92 20.99 5.20 -5.18
C LEU A 92 21.39 5.80 -6.52
N GLY A 93 20.58 5.62 -7.57
CA GLY A 93 20.81 6.29 -8.85
C GLY A 93 20.79 7.81 -8.72
N LEU A 94 19.78 8.35 -8.04
CA LEU A 94 19.66 9.79 -7.77
C LEU A 94 20.83 10.32 -6.92
N TYR A 95 21.31 9.53 -5.95
CA TYR A 95 22.50 9.89 -5.18
C TYR A 95 23.76 9.94 -6.07
N LEU A 96 23.96 8.91 -6.89
CA LEU A 96 25.11 8.76 -7.79
C LEU A 96 25.17 9.85 -8.87
N ASP A 97 24.03 10.45 -9.27
CA ASP A 97 24.01 11.62 -10.18
C ASP A 97 24.88 12.79 -9.67
N THR A 98 25.10 12.87 -8.36
CA THR A 98 25.94 13.91 -7.72
C THR A 98 27.22 13.36 -7.09
N HIS A 99 27.36 12.04 -6.97
CA HIS A 99 28.47 11.35 -6.31
C HIS A 99 29.01 10.19 -7.17
N ALA A 100 29.31 10.46 -8.44
CA ALA A 100 29.65 9.42 -9.41
C ALA A 100 30.90 8.59 -9.08
N ASP A 101 31.82 9.11 -8.26
CA ASP A 101 33.07 8.45 -7.86
C ASP A 101 32.92 7.65 -6.54
N ASP A 102 31.72 7.58 -5.95
CA ASP A 102 31.46 6.82 -4.72
C ASP A 102 31.34 5.31 -5.02
N GLU A 103 32.48 4.61 -4.96
CA GLU A 103 32.56 3.17 -5.27
C GLU A 103 31.67 2.29 -4.37
N GLU A 104 31.45 2.68 -3.11
CA GLU A 104 30.60 1.93 -2.19
C GLU A 104 29.13 2.03 -2.59
N ALA A 105 28.67 3.24 -2.93
CA ALA A 105 27.32 3.46 -3.45
C ALA A 105 27.08 2.74 -4.78
N VAL A 106 28.08 2.71 -5.69
CA VAL A 106 28.00 1.94 -6.94
C VAL A 106 27.89 0.43 -6.67
N GLN A 107 28.68 -0.09 -5.72
CA GLN A 107 28.59 -1.52 -5.35
C GLN A 107 27.23 -1.86 -4.76
N LEU A 108 26.68 -1.01 -3.90
CA LEU A 108 25.36 -1.22 -3.31
C LEU A 108 24.24 -1.12 -4.36
N PHE A 109 24.34 -0.16 -5.29
CA PHE A 109 23.41 -0.05 -6.42
C PHE A 109 23.38 -1.34 -7.24
N ASN A 110 24.55 -1.88 -7.60
CA ASN A 110 24.65 -3.12 -8.37
C ASN A 110 24.09 -4.33 -7.62
N GLN A 111 24.30 -4.41 -6.29
CA GLN A 111 23.71 -5.48 -5.46
C GLN A 111 22.18 -5.45 -5.51
N TYR A 112 21.57 -4.26 -5.42
CA TYR A 112 20.11 -4.15 -5.53
C TYR A 112 19.60 -4.43 -6.95
N VAL A 113 20.34 -4.06 -8.00
CA VAL A 113 20.01 -4.44 -9.38
C VAL A 113 19.98 -5.95 -9.54
N GLU A 114 20.99 -6.67 -9.05
CA GLU A 114 21.02 -8.14 -9.09
C GLU A 114 19.85 -8.76 -8.31
N GLN A 115 19.58 -8.25 -7.10
CA GLN A 115 18.45 -8.69 -6.29
C GLN A 115 17.10 -8.45 -7.01
N TYR A 116 16.92 -7.29 -7.64
CA TYR A 116 15.70 -6.96 -8.37
C TYR A 116 15.47 -7.89 -9.55
N GLU A 117 16.49 -8.15 -10.38
CA GLU A 117 16.35 -9.06 -11.53
C GLU A 117 16.06 -10.50 -11.07
N MET A 118 16.67 -10.96 -9.98
CA MET A 118 16.36 -12.27 -9.39
C MET A 118 14.89 -12.37 -8.95
N LEU A 119 14.38 -11.36 -8.23
CA LEU A 119 12.98 -11.32 -7.78
C LEU A 119 12.00 -11.24 -8.95
N ARG A 120 12.35 -10.46 -9.97
CA ARG A 120 11.56 -10.34 -11.20
C ARG A 120 11.46 -11.67 -11.95
N GLN A 121 12.58 -12.39 -12.07
CA GLN A 121 12.58 -13.72 -12.71
C GLN A 121 11.74 -14.73 -11.91
N GLN A 122 11.82 -14.70 -10.57
CA GLN A 122 10.96 -15.54 -9.73
C GLN A 122 9.47 -15.20 -9.89
N ALA A 123 9.14 -13.92 -10.04
CA ALA A 123 7.76 -13.50 -10.32
C ALA A 123 7.29 -14.05 -11.67
N GLU A 124 8.10 -13.93 -12.72
CA GLU A 124 7.81 -14.51 -14.04
C GLU A 124 7.60 -16.03 -13.98
N ASP A 125 8.50 -16.78 -13.32
CA ASP A 125 8.41 -18.24 -13.15
C ASP A 125 7.14 -18.66 -12.37
N SER A 126 6.63 -17.78 -11.50
CA SER A 126 5.38 -17.98 -10.76
C SER A 126 4.10 -17.62 -11.56
N GLY A 127 4.26 -17.20 -12.83
CA GLY A 127 3.16 -16.77 -13.69
C GLY A 127 2.75 -15.31 -13.52
N MET A 128 3.54 -14.50 -12.80
CA MET A 128 3.32 -13.06 -12.63
C MET A 128 4.27 -12.27 -13.53
N ALA A 129 3.95 -12.21 -14.83
CA ALA A 129 4.67 -11.33 -15.75
C ALA A 129 4.44 -9.86 -15.36
N LEU A 130 5.54 -9.11 -15.21
CA LEU A 130 5.53 -7.67 -14.92
C LEU A 130 5.57 -6.84 -16.20
N THR A 131 6.04 -7.41 -17.31
CA THR A 131 6.10 -6.75 -18.61
C THR A 131 5.38 -7.55 -19.70
N GLN A 132 4.89 -6.85 -20.73
CA GLN A 132 4.32 -7.48 -21.92
C GLN A 132 5.29 -8.43 -22.62
N MET A 133 6.60 -8.18 -22.52
CA MET A 133 7.62 -9.03 -23.13
C MET A 133 7.72 -10.38 -22.43
N GLU A 134 7.70 -10.39 -21.09
CA GLU A 134 7.66 -11.62 -20.27
C GLU A 134 6.37 -12.40 -20.55
N ALA A 135 5.23 -11.72 -20.58
CA ALA A 135 3.95 -12.36 -20.87
C ALA A 135 3.83 -12.91 -22.31
N ALA A 136 4.70 -12.45 -23.23
CA ALA A 136 4.80 -12.96 -24.60
C ALA A 136 5.87 -14.05 -24.76
N ALA A 137 6.63 -14.36 -23.69
CA ALA A 137 7.72 -15.31 -23.74
C ALA A 137 7.21 -16.73 -24.03
N GLY A 138 8.04 -17.55 -24.68
CA GLY A 138 7.69 -18.95 -24.96
C GLY A 138 6.63 -19.18 -26.05
N GLY A 139 6.21 -18.14 -26.78
CA GLY A 139 5.30 -18.26 -27.92
C GLY A 139 3.81 -18.24 -27.59
N CYS A 140 3.46 -17.97 -26.33
CA CYS A 140 2.11 -17.68 -25.88
C CYS A 140 2.03 -16.19 -25.48
N TYR A 141 0.85 -15.57 -25.58
CA TYR A 141 0.64 -14.19 -25.14
C TYR A 141 -0.36 -14.18 -23.98
N THR A 142 0.17 -14.28 -22.76
CA THR A 142 -0.64 -14.41 -21.53
C THR A 142 -0.95 -13.07 -20.88
N TRP A 143 -0.57 -11.94 -21.50
CA TRP A 143 -0.79 -10.60 -20.95
C TRP A 143 -2.26 -10.27 -20.74
N LEU A 144 -3.15 -10.90 -21.50
CA LEU A 144 -4.59 -10.67 -21.43
C LEU A 144 -5.31 -11.74 -20.59
N ASP A 145 -4.57 -12.71 -20.06
CA ASP A 145 -5.17 -13.81 -19.30
C ASP A 145 -5.54 -13.32 -17.90
N ASP A 146 -6.78 -13.61 -17.50
CA ASP A 146 -7.20 -13.40 -16.13
C ASP A 146 -6.58 -14.48 -15.22
N PRO A 147 -6.30 -14.15 -13.95
CA PRO A 147 -6.62 -12.87 -13.30
C PRO A 147 -5.42 -11.92 -13.22
N TRP A 148 -5.67 -10.62 -13.36
CA TRP A 148 -4.63 -9.60 -13.24
C TRP A 148 -4.14 -9.46 -11.79
N PRO A 149 -2.91 -8.95 -11.55
CA PRO A 149 -2.38 -8.75 -10.20
C PRO A 149 -3.24 -7.84 -9.29
N TRP A 150 -4.08 -6.98 -9.89
CA TRP A 150 -5.02 -6.10 -9.18
C TRP A 150 -6.46 -6.62 -9.15
N ASP A 151 -6.75 -7.75 -9.80
CA ASP A 151 -8.09 -8.35 -9.74
C ASP A 151 -8.28 -9.03 -8.40
N ALA A 152 -9.11 -8.40 -7.56
CA ALA A 152 -9.66 -9.05 -6.38
C ALA A 152 -10.66 -10.13 -6.82
N GLU A 153 -10.69 -11.26 -6.11
CA GLU A 153 -11.85 -12.15 -6.20
C GLU A 153 -13.06 -11.36 -5.68
N THR A 154 -13.91 -10.90 -6.59
CA THR A 154 -15.21 -10.37 -6.20
C THR A 154 -16.00 -11.55 -5.63
N GLU A 155 -16.18 -11.60 -4.31
CA GLU A 155 -17.22 -12.43 -3.73
C GLU A 155 -18.55 -11.96 -4.34
N GLU A 156 -19.15 -12.80 -5.20
CA GLU A 156 -20.56 -12.68 -5.64
C GLU A 156 -21.52 -13.11 -4.53
#